data_AF-A0A9E0JD02-F1
#
_entry.id   AF-A0A9E0JD02-F1
#
_cell.length_a   1.000
_cell.length_b   1.000
_cell.length_c   1.000
_cell.angle_alpha   90.00
_cell.angle_beta   90.00
_cell.angle_gamma   90.00
#
_symmetry.space_group_name_H-M   'P 1'
#
loop_
_entity.id
_entity.type
_entity.pdbx_description
1 polymer ?
#
loop_
_entity_poly.entity_id
_entity_poly.type
_entity_poly.pdbx_seq_one_letter_code
_entity_poly.pdbx_strand_id
1 'polypeptide(L)'
;NFPVSYALTSSQEKAAKLARFEVEYTEKAYVHAEKNETVMNNTAQMSVDSGFKNANDFLAALETDITLPPKTRDIYFYLPYRMLSIFPTVAQFSNLDIMSGKVVRQPFFYQTNRFKDSATHIDLSSGVVLDKAKGTLRLGNQEVLVKRFIKTGYSSDKKLLKEQSILHVNGNFNVIYMQAYNTFLILDEAMFDASYIQLFVLENYDEKLFEPISLEPHAKVFKLKI
;
A
#
# COMPACT_ATOMS: atom_id res chain seq x y z
N ASN A 1 -4.56 -11.40 9.73
CA ASN A 1 -3.76 -10.17 9.48
C ASN A 1 -3.00 -10.19 8.15
N PHE A 2 -2.32 -11.30 7.81
CA PHE A 2 -1.51 -11.37 6.59
C PHE A 2 -2.24 -10.90 5.31
N PRO A 3 -3.45 -11.38 4.96
CA PRO A 3 -4.07 -11.03 3.68
C PRO A 3 -4.37 -9.54 3.54
N VAL A 4 -4.92 -8.93 4.60
CA VAL A 4 -5.20 -7.49 4.65
C VAL A 4 -3.92 -6.67 4.54
N SER A 5 -2.89 -7.05 5.30
CA SER A 5 -1.58 -6.41 5.21
C SER A 5 -0.99 -6.51 3.80
N TYR A 6 -1.03 -7.69 3.18
CA TYR A 6 -0.50 -7.94 1.85
C TYR A 6 -1.23 -7.10 0.80
N ALA A 7 -2.56 -7.06 0.87
CA ALA A 7 -3.37 -6.23 -0.03
C ALA A 7 -3.04 -4.73 0.12
N LEU A 8 -2.86 -4.23 1.34
CA LEU A 8 -2.54 -2.81 1.54
C LEU A 8 -1.12 -2.42 1.14
N THR A 9 -0.18 -3.37 1.12
CA THR A 9 1.28 -3.13 0.97
C THR A 9 1.88 -3.65 -0.33
N SER A 10 1.04 -4.21 -1.20
CA SER A 10 1.38 -4.68 -2.54
C SER A 10 0.74 -3.80 -3.60
N SER A 11 1.04 -4.07 -4.88
CA SER A 11 0.38 -3.44 -6.03
C SER A 11 -1.15 -3.58 -5.97
N GLN A 12 -1.84 -2.72 -6.70
CA GLN A 12 -3.30 -2.76 -6.81
C GLN A 12 -3.82 -4.08 -7.39
N GLU A 13 -3.10 -4.65 -8.36
CA GLU A 13 -3.44 -5.93 -8.99
C GLU A 13 -3.45 -7.07 -7.95
N LYS A 14 -2.36 -7.20 -7.19
CA LYS A 14 -2.26 -8.15 -6.08
C LYS A 14 -3.33 -7.93 -5.03
N ALA A 15 -3.55 -6.67 -4.66
CA ALA A 15 -4.53 -6.31 -3.64
C ALA A 15 -5.96 -6.69 -4.03
N ALA A 16 -6.33 -6.34 -5.27
CA ALA A 16 -7.65 -6.60 -5.83
C ALA A 16 -7.94 -8.11 -5.89
N LYS A 17 -7.01 -8.87 -6.48
CA LYS A 17 -7.16 -10.31 -6.64
C LYS A 17 -7.15 -11.04 -5.29
N LEU A 18 -6.22 -10.70 -4.39
CA LEU A 18 -6.18 -11.30 -3.06
C LEU A 18 -7.43 -10.98 -2.25
N ALA A 19 -7.99 -9.77 -2.35
CA ALA A 19 -9.22 -9.43 -1.66
C ALA A 19 -10.40 -10.29 -2.15
N ARG A 20 -10.52 -10.51 -3.47
CA ARG A 20 -11.51 -11.43 -4.04
C ARG A 20 -11.32 -12.86 -3.51
N PHE A 21 -10.10 -13.37 -3.51
CA PHE A 21 -9.80 -14.68 -2.90
C PHE A 21 -10.18 -14.73 -1.43
N GLU A 22 -9.63 -13.84 -0.61
CA GLU A 22 -9.76 -13.90 0.84
C GLU A 22 -11.22 -13.82 1.30
N VAL A 23 -12.03 -12.94 0.71
CA VAL A 23 -13.44 -12.82 1.08
C VAL A 23 -14.23 -14.06 0.68
N GLU A 24 -14.07 -14.56 -0.55
CA GLU A 24 -14.82 -15.73 -1.01
C GLU A 24 -14.41 -17.01 -0.24
N TYR A 25 -13.12 -17.14 0.12
CA TYR A 25 -12.63 -18.27 0.88
C TYR A 25 -13.00 -18.20 2.36
N THR A 26 -13.03 -17.01 2.97
CA THR A 26 -13.54 -16.82 4.33
C THR A 26 -14.98 -17.27 4.45
N GLU A 27 -15.80 -16.95 3.46
CA GLU A 27 -17.23 -17.27 3.45
C GLU A 27 -17.46 -18.78 3.25
N LYS A 28 -16.70 -19.42 2.36
CA LYS A 28 -16.68 -20.89 2.26
C LYS A 28 -16.25 -21.53 3.57
N ALA A 29 -15.21 -21.01 4.22
CA ALA A 29 -14.70 -21.52 5.48
C ALA A 29 -15.76 -21.48 6.59
N TYR A 30 -16.58 -20.42 6.67
CA TYR A 30 -17.71 -20.38 7.60
C TYR A 30 -18.74 -21.47 7.32
N VAL A 31 -19.13 -21.68 6.07
CA VAL A 31 -20.08 -22.74 5.68
C VAL A 31 -19.56 -24.13 6.03
N HIS A 32 -18.27 -24.39 5.82
CA HIS A 32 -17.64 -25.66 6.21
C HIS A 32 -17.57 -25.83 7.73
N ALA A 33 -17.25 -24.76 8.46
CA ALA A 33 -17.19 -24.78 9.92
C ALA A 33 -18.56 -25.09 10.55
N GLU A 34 -19.65 -24.52 10.02
CA GLU A 34 -21.02 -24.81 10.48
C GLU A 34 -21.42 -26.29 10.30
N LYS A 35 -20.78 -26.98 9.34
CA LYS A 35 -20.96 -28.42 9.10
C LYS A 35 -20.00 -29.30 9.89
N ASN A 36 -19.20 -28.72 10.81
CA ASN A 36 -18.12 -29.39 11.55
C ASN A 36 -17.06 -30.02 10.63
N GLU A 37 -16.85 -29.46 9.44
CA GLU A 37 -15.77 -29.88 8.54
C GLU A 37 -14.45 -29.22 8.93
N THR A 38 -13.32 -29.85 8.60
CA THR A 38 -11.99 -29.28 8.90
C THR A 38 -11.72 -28.11 7.96
N VAL A 39 -11.45 -26.94 8.54
CA VAL A 39 -11.14 -25.72 7.80
C VAL A 39 -9.64 -25.46 7.85
N MET A 40 -9.00 -25.50 6.68
CA MET A 40 -7.62 -25.03 6.53
C MET A 40 -7.57 -23.50 6.59
N ASN A 41 -6.40 -22.94 6.89
CA ASN A 41 -6.19 -21.50 6.75
C ASN A 41 -6.45 -21.05 5.30
N ASN A 42 -7.18 -19.95 5.12
CA ASN A 42 -7.56 -19.42 3.80
C ASN A 42 -6.38 -19.31 2.84
N THR A 43 -5.23 -18.80 3.30
CA THR A 43 -4.04 -18.63 2.46
C THR A 43 -3.49 -19.97 1.97
N ALA A 44 -3.51 -20.99 2.82
CA ALA A 44 -3.13 -22.34 2.41
C ALA A 44 -4.15 -22.93 1.43
N GLN A 45 -5.44 -22.81 1.72
CA GLN A 45 -6.50 -23.37 0.90
C GLN A 45 -6.53 -22.73 -0.51
N MET A 46 -6.49 -21.40 -0.60
CA MET A 46 -6.50 -20.70 -1.89
C MET A 46 -5.26 -21.03 -2.74
N SER A 47 -4.11 -21.25 -2.10
CA SER A 47 -2.88 -21.67 -2.81
C SER A 47 -3.06 -23.06 -3.43
N VAL A 48 -3.54 -24.03 -2.64
CA VAL A 48 -3.72 -25.42 -3.09
C VAL A 48 -4.80 -25.52 -4.17
N ASP A 49 -5.96 -24.88 -3.96
CA ASP A 49 -7.06 -24.89 -4.92
C ASP A 49 -6.68 -24.25 -6.27
N SER A 50 -5.76 -23.28 -6.23
CA SER A 50 -5.20 -22.64 -7.43
C SER A 50 -4.05 -23.44 -8.06
N GLY A 51 -3.73 -24.64 -7.52
CA GLY A 51 -2.71 -25.55 -8.06
C GLY A 51 -1.28 -25.30 -7.57
N PHE A 52 -1.08 -24.44 -6.57
CA PHE A 52 0.25 -24.11 -6.05
C PHE A 52 0.59 -24.95 -4.81
N LYS A 53 1.82 -25.49 -4.80
CA LYS A 53 2.38 -26.17 -3.61
C LYS A 53 3.06 -25.21 -2.64
N ASN A 54 3.38 -24.00 -3.10
CA ASN A 54 4.07 -22.96 -2.35
C ASN A 54 3.21 -21.69 -2.36
N ALA A 55 2.88 -21.20 -1.17
CA ALA A 55 2.02 -20.02 -1.04
C ALA A 55 2.70 -18.74 -1.56
N ASN A 56 4.03 -18.65 -1.52
CA ASN A 56 4.73 -17.50 -2.11
C ASN A 56 4.60 -17.48 -3.64
N ASP A 57 4.57 -18.65 -4.30
CA ASP A 57 4.38 -18.75 -5.75
C ASP A 57 2.95 -18.34 -6.12
N PHE A 58 1.96 -18.75 -5.32
CA PHE A 58 0.58 -18.27 -5.47
C PHE A 58 0.49 -16.74 -5.34
N LEU A 59 1.10 -16.16 -4.30
CA LEU A 59 1.10 -14.71 -4.09
C LEU A 59 1.83 -13.95 -5.21
N ALA A 60 2.86 -14.53 -5.80
CA ALA A 60 3.52 -13.97 -6.98
C ALA A 60 2.62 -14.03 -8.22
N ALA A 61 1.89 -15.13 -8.40
CA ALA A 61 0.96 -15.33 -9.53
C ALA A 61 -0.23 -14.36 -9.52
N LEU A 62 -0.53 -13.70 -8.40
CA LEU A 62 -1.54 -12.64 -8.36
C LEU A 62 -1.23 -11.46 -9.30
N GLU A 63 0.02 -11.24 -9.74
CA GLU A 63 0.34 -10.24 -10.78
C GLU A 63 0.06 -10.71 -12.21
N THR A 64 -0.33 -11.96 -12.37
CA THR A 64 -0.56 -12.60 -13.68
C THR A 64 -2.03 -12.94 -13.86
N ASP A 65 -2.40 -13.40 -15.05
CA ASP A 65 -3.75 -13.87 -15.34
C ASP A 65 -4.04 -15.19 -14.59
N ILE A 66 -4.53 -15.05 -13.36
CA ILE A 66 -4.99 -16.15 -12.50
C ILE A 66 -6.53 -16.19 -12.48
N THR A 67 -7.09 -17.39 -12.53
CA THR A 67 -8.54 -17.60 -12.41
C THR A 67 -9.02 -17.22 -11.02
N LEU A 68 -9.92 -16.25 -10.93
CA LEU A 68 -10.51 -15.81 -9.68
C LEU A 68 -11.70 -16.69 -9.27
N PRO A 69 -11.98 -16.81 -7.96
CA PRO A 69 -13.20 -17.45 -7.51
C PRO A 69 -14.43 -16.65 -7.97
N PRO A 70 -15.59 -17.30 -8.16
CA PRO A 70 -16.82 -16.61 -8.54
C PRO A 70 -17.16 -15.50 -7.55
N LYS A 71 -17.49 -14.31 -8.07
CA LYS A 71 -17.96 -13.19 -7.26
C LYS A 71 -19.35 -13.49 -6.72
N THR A 72 -19.48 -13.63 -5.40
CA THR A 72 -20.78 -13.82 -4.74
C THR A 72 -21.22 -12.60 -3.94
N ARG A 73 -20.29 -11.67 -3.66
CA ARG A 73 -20.57 -10.42 -2.95
C ARG A 73 -19.68 -9.26 -3.38
N ASP A 74 -20.14 -8.05 -3.10
CA ASP A 74 -19.33 -6.84 -3.22
C ASP A 74 -18.31 -6.75 -2.08
N ILE A 75 -17.14 -6.19 -2.40
CA ILE A 75 -16.02 -6.02 -1.47
C ILE A 75 -15.64 -4.54 -1.48
N TYR A 76 -15.38 -3.99 -0.30
CA TYR A 76 -15.04 -2.58 -0.13
C TYR A 76 -13.72 -2.42 0.60
N PHE A 77 -12.87 -1.54 0.08
CA PHE A 77 -11.64 -1.10 0.71
C PHE A 77 -11.94 0.18 1.48
N TYR A 78 -11.89 0.11 2.81
CA TYR A 78 -11.99 1.27 3.69
C TYR A 78 -10.59 1.73 4.10
N LEU A 79 -10.20 2.91 3.65
CA LEU A 79 -8.84 3.44 3.79
C LEU A 79 -8.87 4.74 4.60
N PRO A 80 -8.75 4.69 5.94
CA PRO A 80 -8.80 5.88 6.77
C PRO A 80 -7.41 6.54 6.90
N TYR A 81 -7.37 7.87 6.96
CA TYR A 81 -6.13 8.65 7.15
C TYR A 81 -5.32 8.16 8.36
N ARG A 82 -5.99 7.83 9.46
CA ARG A 82 -5.36 7.34 10.69
C ARG A 82 -4.53 6.07 10.50
N MET A 83 -4.73 5.32 9.41
CA MET A 83 -3.93 4.14 9.12
C MET A 83 -2.49 4.49 8.77
N LEU A 84 -2.23 5.71 8.29
CA LEU A 84 -0.90 6.17 7.90
C LEU A 84 0.11 6.07 9.07
N SER A 85 -0.31 6.40 10.29
CA SER A 85 0.56 6.37 11.47
C SER A 85 0.92 4.96 11.95
N ILE A 86 0.13 3.95 11.58
CA ILE A 86 0.38 2.54 11.92
C ILE A 86 0.80 1.72 10.69
N PHE A 87 0.92 2.36 9.53
CA PHE A 87 1.17 1.67 8.26
C PHE A 87 2.46 0.84 8.27
N PRO A 88 3.59 1.30 8.88
CA PRO A 88 4.78 0.46 9.04
C PRO A 88 4.51 -0.83 9.81
N THR A 89 3.70 -0.78 10.87
CA THR A 89 3.31 -1.97 11.64
C THR A 89 2.38 -2.88 10.83
N VAL A 90 1.44 -2.31 10.08
CA VAL A 90 0.59 -3.08 9.16
C VAL A 90 1.47 -3.82 8.16
N ALA A 91 2.46 -3.17 7.56
CA ALA A 91 3.37 -3.76 6.57
C ALA A 91 4.20 -4.94 7.11
N GLN A 92 4.47 -5.00 8.41
CA GLN A 92 5.22 -6.12 9.00
C GLN A 92 4.50 -7.46 8.88
N PHE A 93 3.16 -7.47 8.90
CA PHE A 93 2.38 -8.71 8.83
C PHE A 93 2.49 -9.44 7.48
N SER A 94 2.77 -8.73 6.38
CA SER A 94 2.95 -9.30 5.04
C SER A 94 4.41 -9.43 4.63
N ASN A 95 5.33 -8.95 5.47
CA ASN A 95 6.74 -8.91 5.20
C ASN A 95 7.45 -10.22 5.57
N LEU A 96 6.84 -11.34 5.18
CA LEU A 96 7.26 -12.69 5.58
C LEU A 96 7.16 -13.63 4.38
N ASP A 97 8.12 -14.53 4.28
CA ASP A 97 8.05 -15.69 3.41
C ASP A 97 7.08 -16.68 4.06
N ILE A 98 5.97 -16.99 3.40
CA ILE A 98 4.89 -17.77 4.01
C ILE A 98 5.34 -19.19 4.38
N MET A 99 6.27 -19.75 3.61
CA MET A 99 6.72 -21.13 3.81
C MET A 99 7.71 -21.27 4.95
N SER A 100 8.56 -20.26 5.17
CA SER A 100 9.65 -20.31 6.16
C SER A 100 9.43 -19.42 7.38
N GLY A 101 8.49 -18.48 7.31
CA GLY A 101 8.24 -17.47 8.35
C GLY A 101 9.37 -16.42 8.47
N LYS A 102 10.33 -16.39 7.54
CA LYS A 102 11.44 -15.44 7.57
C LYS A 102 11.02 -14.10 6.97
N VAL A 103 11.56 -13.01 7.52
CA VAL A 103 11.36 -11.67 6.98
C VAL A 103 11.98 -11.56 5.58
N VAL A 104 11.25 -11.00 4.62
CA VAL A 104 11.65 -10.94 3.20
C VAL A 104 12.32 -9.62 2.83
N ARG A 105 11.85 -8.50 3.38
CA ARG A 105 12.40 -7.16 3.12
C ARG A 105 12.35 -6.28 4.37
N GLN A 106 12.88 -5.07 4.29
CA GLN A 106 12.60 -4.02 5.28
C GLN A 106 12.13 -2.79 4.51
N PRO A 107 10.81 -2.64 4.29
CA PRO A 107 10.32 -1.50 3.53
C PRO A 107 10.60 -0.21 4.28
N PHE A 108 11.10 0.81 3.57
CA PHE A 108 11.35 2.10 4.16
C PHE A 108 10.09 2.97 4.09
N PHE A 109 9.60 3.34 5.26
CA PHE A 109 8.51 4.30 5.43
C PHE A 109 8.87 5.24 6.57
N TYR A 110 8.93 6.53 6.29
CA TYR A 110 9.10 7.57 7.30
C TYR A 110 8.02 8.63 7.12
N GLN A 111 7.38 8.98 8.23
CA GLN A 111 6.35 10.01 8.30
C GLN A 111 6.76 11.06 9.33
N THR A 112 6.56 12.34 9.00
CA THR A 112 6.75 13.44 9.93
C THR A 112 5.76 14.56 9.67
N ASN A 113 5.29 15.20 10.74
CA ASN A 113 4.60 16.48 10.69
C ASN A 113 5.44 17.61 11.31
N ARG A 114 6.68 17.29 11.70
CA ARG A 114 7.65 18.23 12.29
C ARG A 114 8.72 18.49 11.25
N PHE A 115 8.64 19.65 10.61
CA PHE A 115 9.64 20.06 9.65
C PHE A 115 9.90 21.56 9.72
N LYS A 116 11.08 21.97 9.27
CA LYS A 116 11.45 23.37 9.06
C LYS A 116 11.83 23.54 7.61
N ASP A 117 11.11 24.41 6.93
CA ASP A 117 11.37 24.74 5.54
C ASP A 117 12.27 25.99 5.45
N SER A 118 13.34 25.88 4.66
CA SER A 118 14.26 26.98 4.36
C SER A 118 14.43 27.14 2.84
N ALA A 119 15.16 28.16 2.40
CA ALA A 119 15.38 28.38 0.97
C ALA A 119 16.06 27.18 0.27
N THR A 120 16.96 26.49 0.95
CA THR A 120 17.81 25.45 0.37
C THR A 120 17.50 24.04 0.86
N HIS A 121 16.94 23.90 2.07
CA HIS A 121 16.69 22.60 2.69
C HIS A 121 15.31 22.51 3.34
N ILE A 122 14.80 21.29 3.46
CA ILE A 122 13.71 20.96 4.38
C ILE A 122 14.27 20.03 5.45
N ASP A 123 14.35 20.50 6.69
CA ASP A 123 14.68 19.65 7.84
C ASP A 123 13.41 18.92 8.26
N LEU A 124 13.38 17.60 8.10
CA LEU A 124 12.23 16.72 8.35
C LEU A 124 12.26 16.10 9.76
N SER A 125 13.14 16.60 10.64
CA SER A 125 13.43 16.05 11.97
C SER A 125 14.12 14.68 11.95
N SER A 126 14.55 14.21 13.12
CA SER A 126 15.20 12.89 13.31
C SER A 126 16.42 12.65 12.41
N GLY A 127 17.15 13.72 12.07
CA GLY A 127 18.34 13.62 11.20
C GLY A 127 18.01 13.42 9.73
N VAL A 128 16.75 13.57 9.32
CA VAL A 128 16.32 13.48 7.93
C VAL A 128 16.22 14.88 7.33
N VAL A 129 16.96 15.14 6.25
CA VAL A 129 16.99 16.46 5.60
C VAL A 129 16.93 16.32 4.08
N LEU A 130 16.02 17.04 3.44
CA LEU A 130 15.95 17.16 1.98
C LEU A 130 16.75 18.38 1.52
N ASP A 131 17.74 18.17 0.66
CA ASP A 131 18.41 19.24 -0.09
C ASP A 131 17.59 19.52 -1.37
N LYS A 132 17.00 20.72 -1.46
CA LYS A 132 16.11 21.11 -2.56
C LYS A 132 16.85 21.31 -3.87
N ALA A 133 18.10 21.79 -3.80
CA ALA A 133 18.89 22.10 -4.99
C ALA A 133 19.45 20.83 -5.62
N LYS A 134 19.92 19.89 -4.78
CA LYS A 134 20.45 18.61 -5.25
C LYS A 134 19.38 17.56 -5.49
N GLY A 135 18.20 17.68 -4.86
CA GLY A 135 17.17 16.64 -4.89
C GLY A 135 17.62 15.38 -4.16
N THR A 136 18.32 15.53 -3.03
CA THR A 136 18.85 14.41 -2.24
C THR A 136 18.30 14.43 -0.82
N LEU A 137 18.16 13.24 -0.23
CA LEU A 137 17.83 13.07 1.18
C LEU A 137 19.08 12.66 1.94
N ARG A 138 19.37 13.36 3.03
CA ARG A 138 20.27 12.87 4.06
C ARG A 138 19.47 12.04 5.07
N LEU A 139 19.81 10.77 5.21
CA LEU A 139 19.26 9.82 6.18
C LEU A 139 20.39 9.43 7.15
N GLY A 140 20.47 10.11 8.30
CA GLY A 140 21.61 9.96 9.20
C GLY A 140 22.91 10.38 8.51
N ASN A 141 23.83 9.42 8.31
CA ASN A 141 25.12 9.66 7.65
C ASN A 141 25.13 9.37 6.14
N GLN A 142 24.01 8.88 5.58
CA GLN A 142 23.90 8.54 4.16
C GLN A 142 23.19 9.65 3.39
N GLU A 143 23.66 9.95 2.19
CA GLU A 143 22.98 10.80 1.22
C GLU A 143 22.45 9.94 0.08
N VAL A 144 21.16 10.04 -0.21
CA VAL A 144 20.46 9.21 -1.21
C VAL A 144 19.68 10.09 -2.19
N LEU A 145 19.59 9.64 -3.45
CA LEU A 145 18.87 10.36 -4.50
C LEU A 145 17.35 10.21 -4.30
N VAL A 146 16.63 11.33 -4.40
CA VAL A 146 15.17 11.36 -4.45
C VAL A 146 14.70 11.19 -5.88
N LYS A 147 13.86 10.20 -6.13
CA LYS A 147 13.28 9.95 -7.45
C LYS A 147 12.27 11.01 -7.83
N ARG A 148 11.29 11.20 -6.96
CA ARG A 148 10.20 12.16 -7.17
C ARG A 148 9.87 12.92 -5.90
N PHE A 149 9.52 14.18 -6.10
CA PHE A 149 8.87 15.01 -5.09
C PHE A 149 7.43 15.23 -5.54
N ILE A 150 6.49 14.88 -4.68
CA ILE A 150 5.05 15.01 -4.93
C ILE A 150 4.47 15.90 -3.86
N LYS A 151 3.59 16.81 -4.27
CA LYS A 151 2.80 17.63 -3.37
C LYS A 151 1.33 17.33 -3.61
N THR A 152 0.60 16.99 -2.55
CA THR A 152 -0.84 16.80 -2.61
C THR A 152 -1.57 17.84 -1.77
N GLY A 153 -2.76 18.21 -2.21
CA GLY A 153 -3.66 19.14 -1.52
C GLY A 153 -5.10 18.87 -1.94
N TYR A 154 -6.04 19.72 -1.51
CA TYR A 154 -7.43 19.64 -1.96
C TYR A 154 -7.88 21.02 -2.45
N SER A 155 -8.68 21.03 -3.50
CA SER A 155 -9.40 22.22 -3.97
C SER A 155 -10.52 22.62 -3.00
N SER A 156 -11.15 23.77 -3.24
CA SER A 156 -12.36 24.21 -2.51
C SER A 156 -13.47 23.17 -2.54
N ASP A 157 -13.57 22.42 -3.66
CA ASP A 157 -14.59 21.40 -3.89
C ASP A 157 -14.15 20.02 -3.38
N LYS A 158 -13.12 19.97 -2.53
CA LYS A 158 -12.54 18.76 -1.94
C LYS A 158 -12.00 17.73 -2.93
N LYS A 159 -11.74 18.10 -4.19
CA LYS A 159 -11.03 17.23 -5.14
C LYS A 159 -9.53 17.27 -4.87
N LEU A 160 -8.85 16.13 -4.90
CA LEU A 160 -7.41 16.04 -4.73
C LEU A 160 -6.68 16.80 -5.84
N LEU A 161 -5.74 17.64 -5.43
CA LEU A 161 -4.77 18.30 -6.29
C LEU A 161 -3.42 17.64 -6.10
N LYS A 162 -2.70 17.40 -7.20
CA LYS A 162 -1.41 16.70 -7.19
C LYS A 162 -0.44 17.39 -8.14
N GLU A 163 0.72 17.75 -7.61
CA GLU A 163 1.86 18.25 -8.36
C GLU A 163 3.02 17.26 -8.18
N GLN A 164 3.71 16.91 -9.26
CA GLN A 164 4.81 15.95 -9.23
C GLN A 164 5.99 16.45 -10.06
N SER A 165 7.17 16.32 -9.49
CA SER A 165 8.44 16.56 -10.16
C SER A 165 9.34 15.33 -10.04
N ILE A 166 9.89 14.87 -11.16
CA ILE A 166 10.96 13.85 -11.17
C ILE A 166 12.27 14.59 -10.96
N LEU A 167 12.99 14.27 -9.88
CA LEU A 167 14.28 14.88 -9.56
C LEU A 167 15.43 14.03 -10.11
N HIS A 168 15.40 12.71 -9.86
CA HIS A 168 16.40 11.75 -10.36
C HIS A 168 15.73 10.47 -10.85
N VAL A 169 15.82 10.13 -12.14
CA VAL A 169 15.16 8.91 -12.68
C VAL A 169 15.63 7.62 -11.98
N ASN A 170 16.89 7.60 -11.54
CA ASN A 170 17.54 6.52 -10.80
C ASN A 170 17.48 6.68 -9.27
N GLY A 171 16.67 7.60 -8.75
CA GLY A 171 16.48 7.76 -7.31
C GLY A 171 15.80 6.56 -6.67
N ASN A 172 16.10 6.29 -5.40
CA ASN A 172 15.56 5.14 -4.67
C ASN A 172 14.43 5.51 -3.71
N PHE A 173 14.23 6.81 -3.45
CA PHE A 173 13.25 7.31 -2.49
C PHE A 173 12.29 8.31 -3.11
N ASN A 174 11.08 8.34 -2.58
CA ASN A 174 10.00 9.21 -3.00
C ASN A 174 9.61 10.11 -1.82
N VAL A 175 9.50 11.41 -2.05
CA VAL A 175 9.06 12.38 -1.04
C VAL A 175 7.68 12.88 -1.40
N ILE A 176 6.73 12.79 -0.47
CA ILE A 176 5.36 13.27 -0.64
C ILE A 176 5.06 14.29 0.46
N TYR A 177 4.76 15.54 0.09
CA TYR A 177 4.18 16.51 1.00
C TYR A 177 2.66 16.54 0.87
N MET A 178 1.97 16.03 1.90
CA MET A 178 0.52 16.04 2.00
C MET A 178 0.07 17.34 2.69
N GLN A 179 -0.07 18.42 1.91
CA GLN A 179 -0.27 19.78 2.41
C GLN A 179 -1.48 19.90 3.36
N ALA A 180 -2.61 19.28 3.00
CA ALA A 180 -3.83 19.34 3.81
C ALA A 180 -3.70 18.70 5.20
N TYR A 181 -2.68 17.84 5.39
CA TYR A 181 -2.40 17.16 6.65
C TYR A 181 -1.11 17.66 7.30
N ASN A 182 -0.46 18.67 6.71
CA ASN A 182 0.86 19.17 7.10
C ASN A 182 1.88 18.04 7.39
N THR A 183 1.94 17.05 6.50
CA THR A 183 2.69 15.81 6.74
C THR A 183 3.57 15.48 5.54
N PHE A 184 4.83 15.13 5.80
CA PHE A 184 5.74 14.54 4.82
C PHE A 184 5.79 13.02 4.97
N LEU A 185 5.85 12.35 3.83
CA LEU A 185 6.17 10.94 3.69
C LEU A 185 7.48 10.78 2.91
N ILE A 186 8.31 9.85 3.35
CA ILE A 186 9.49 9.38 2.64
C ILE A 186 9.37 7.88 2.50
N LEU A 187 9.31 7.42 1.26
CA LEU A 187 8.99 6.04 0.91
C LEU A 187 10.09 5.50 0.00
N ASP A 188 10.48 4.24 0.16
CA ASP A 188 11.12 3.54 -0.94
C ASP A 188 10.13 3.31 -2.10
N GLU A 189 10.60 2.76 -3.22
CA GLU A 189 9.73 2.50 -4.38
C GLU A 189 8.64 1.47 -4.06
N ALA A 190 8.96 0.43 -3.28
CA ALA A 190 8.01 -0.60 -2.91
C ALA A 190 6.84 -0.08 -2.06
N MET A 191 7.10 0.82 -1.10
CA MET A 191 6.09 1.48 -0.30
C MET A 191 5.34 2.54 -1.09
N PHE A 192 6.01 3.21 -2.04
CA PHE A 192 5.31 4.10 -2.94
C PHE A 192 4.27 3.36 -3.77
N ASP A 193 4.61 2.19 -4.32
CA ASP A 193 3.71 1.38 -5.16
C ASP A 193 2.63 0.62 -4.36
N ALA A 194 2.69 0.66 -3.02
CA ALA A 194 1.71 0.03 -2.15
C ALA A 194 0.29 0.58 -2.42
N SER A 195 -0.69 -0.31 -2.46
CA SER A 195 -2.09 0.01 -2.76
C SER A 195 -2.65 1.07 -1.84
N TYR A 196 -2.31 1.07 -0.55
CA TYR A 196 -2.75 2.15 0.33
C TYR A 196 -2.19 3.51 -0.09
N ILE A 197 -0.92 3.61 -0.48
CA ILE A 197 -0.33 4.88 -0.93
C ILE A 197 -0.96 5.33 -2.25
N GLN A 198 -1.09 4.42 -3.22
CA GLN A 198 -1.68 4.74 -4.52
C GLN A 198 -3.16 5.15 -4.40
N LEU A 199 -3.97 4.37 -3.67
CA LEU A 199 -5.40 4.63 -3.52
C LEU A 199 -5.68 5.80 -2.57
N PHE A 200 -5.06 5.82 -1.39
CA PHE A 200 -5.38 6.80 -0.36
C PHE A 200 -4.60 8.12 -0.51
N VAL A 201 -3.28 8.06 -0.64
CA VAL A 201 -2.45 9.28 -0.65
C VAL A 201 -2.51 10.00 -1.99
N LEU A 202 -2.56 9.24 -3.10
CA LEU A 202 -2.40 9.76 -4.45
C LEU A 202 -3.66 9.73 -5.33
N GLU A 203 -4.70 9.01 -4.90
CA GLU A 203 -5.92 8.72 -5.70
C GLU A 203 -5.63 8.15 -7.09
N ASN A 204 -4.50 7.44 -7.23
CA ASN A 204 -4.13 6.73 -8.45
C ASN A 204 -4.78 5.34 -8.46
N TYR A 205 -6.11 5.24 -8.56
CA TYR A 205 -6.78 3.95 -8.63
C TYR A 205 -6.85 3.41 -10.06
N ASP A 206 -6.68 2.10 -10.23
CA ASP A 206 -6.98 1.43 -11.50
C ASP A 206 -8.49 1.25 -11.65
N GLU A 207 -9.09 1.96 -12.61
CA GLU A 207 -10.53 1.94 -12.88
C GLU A 207 -11.06 0.56 -13.32
N LYS A 208 -10.19 -0.36 -13.74
CA LYS A 208 -10.59 -1.75 -14.03
C LYS A 208 -10.78 -2.56 -12.75
N LEU A 209 -10.03 -2.23 -11.70
CA LEU A 209 -10.02 -2.95 -10.43
C LEU A 209 -10.95 -2.31 -9.40
N PHE A 210 -11.02 -0.99 -9.35
CA PHE A 210 -11.67 -0.23 -8.29
C PHE A 210 -12.65 0.82 -8.82
N GLU A 211 -13.74 1.00 -8.10
CA GLU A 211 -14.72 2.07 -8.27
C GLU A 211 -14.69 2.96 -7.01
N PRO A 212 -14.42 4.27 -7.10
CA PRO A 212 -14.46 5.16 -5.96
C PRO A 212 -15.90 5.41 -5.50
N ILE A 213 -16.20 5.05 -4.25
CA ILE A 213 -17.51 5.29 -3.63
C ILE A 213 -17.48 6.58 -2.80
N SER A 214 -16.35 6.86 -2.15
CA SER A 214 -16.13 8.09 -1.39
C SER A 214 -14.65 8.46 -1.40
N LEU A 215 -14.35 9.73 -1.70
CA LEU A 215 -12.99 10.28 -1.75
C LEU A 215 -12.81 11.42 -0.73
N GLU A 216 -13.32 11.24 0.48
CA GLU A 216 -13.17 12.25 1.53
C GLU A 216 -11.73 12.27 2.09
N PRO A 217 -11.20 13.43 2.50
CA PRO A 217 -9.84 13.54 3.02
C PRO A 217 -9.54 12.67 4.24
N HIS A 218 -10.53 12.39 5.09
CA HIS A 218 -10.31 11.63 6.32
C HIS A 218 -10.41 10.11 6.11
N ALA A 219 -11.12 9.66 5.09
CA ALA A 219 -11.26 8.26 4.72
C ALA A 219 -11.75 8.12 3.28
N LYS A 220 -11.21 7.13 2.58
CA LYS A 220 -11.63 6.79 1.22
C LYS A 220 -12.21 5.39 1.17
N VAL A 221 -13.23 5.23 0.33
CA VAL A 221 -13.92 3.96 0.12
C VAL A 221 -13.89 3.63 -1.36
N PHE A 222 -13.34 2.46 -1.67
CA PHE A 222 -13.34 1.91 -3.02
C PHE A 222 -14.09 0.59 -3.04
N LYS A 223 -14.94 0.38 -4.04
CA LYS A 223 -15.57 -0.90 -4.32
C LYS A 223 -14.70 -1.70 -5.28
N LEU A 224 -14.50 -2.98 -4.99
CA LEU A 224 -13.79 -3.90 -5.88
C LEU A 224 -14.71 -4.34 -7.04
N LYS A 225 -14.20 -4.23 -8.26
CA LYS A 225 -14.94 -4.57 -9.49
C LYS A 225 -14.82 -6.04 -9.87
N ILE A 226 -13.65 -6.64 -9.65
CA ILE A 226 -13.33 -8.05 -9.93
C ILE A 226 -13.75 -9.00 -8.80
#